data_AF-A0A925QTA8-F1
#
_entry.id   AF-A0A925QTA8-F1
#
_cell.length_a   1.000
_cell.length_b   1.000
_cell.length_c   1.000
_cell.angle_alpha   90.00
_cell.angle_beta   90.00
_cell.angle_gamma   90.00
#
_symmetry.space_group_name_H-M   'P 1'
#
loop_
_entity.id
_entity.type
_entity.pdbx_description
1 polymer ?
#
loop_
_entity_poly.entity_id
_entity_poly.type
_entity_poly.pdbx_seq_one_letter_code
_entity_poly.pdbx_strand_id
1 'polypeptide(L)'
;MAEDARGNIWIGNWEGLYCYNIARKRLLRFTTKDGLVNNNTANHIFMSDKGNELFVGQTNSFNVILIDRLVEQVENPVIAISSFKVQDKDYVSDF
;
A
#
# COMPACT_ATOMS: atom_id res chain seq x y z
N MET A 1 1.42 0.34 -16.36
CA MET A 1 0.78 -0.80 -15.66
C MET A 1 1.66 -2.04 -15.87
N ALA A 2 1.59 -3.01 -14.98
CA ALA A 2 2.28 -4.30 -15.11
C ALA A 2 1.42 -5.42 -14.51
N GLU A 3 1.71 -6.66 -14.86
CA GLU A 3 1.10 -7.86 -14.28
C GLU A 3 2.20 -8.71 -13.64
N ASP A 4 1.92 -9.29 -12.47
CA ASP A 4 2.85 -10.22 -11.81
C ASP A 4 2.57 -11.69 -12.16
N ALA A 5 3.48 -12.58 -11.78
CA ALA A 5 3.35 -14.01 -12.06
C ALA A 5 2.14 -14.68 -11.39
N ARG A 6 1.46 -14.00 -10.44
CA ARG A 6 0.24 -14.46 -9.79
C ARG A 6 -1.02 -13.88 -10.45
N GLY A 7 -0.85 -13.11 -11.54
CA GLY A 7 -1.91 -12.43 -12.26
C GLY A 7 -2.41 -11.16 -11.57
N ASN A 8 -1.76 -10.65 -10.51
CA ASN A 8 -2.20 -9.38 -9.93
C ASN A 8 -1.80 -8.23 -10.84
N ILE A 9 -2.68 -7.23 -10.93
CA ILE A 9 -2.48 -6.08 -11.82
C ILE A 9 -1.98 -4.89 -11.01
N TRP A 10 -0.85 -4.35 -11.43
CA TRP A 10 -0.16 -3.21 -10.82
C TRP A 10 -0.37 -1.94 -11.65
N ILE A 11 -0.96 -0.92 -11.03
CA ILE A 11 -1.40 0.32 -11.69
C ILE A 11 -0.96 1.51 -10.86
N GLY A 12 -0.27 2.47 -11.48
CA GLY A 12 0.13 3.71 -10.83
C GLY A 12 -0.74 4.86 -11.29
N ASN A 13 -1.01 5.79 -10.39
CA ASN A 13 -1.61 7.08 -10.70
C ASN A 13 -0.95 8.19 -9.86
N TRP A 14 -1.53 9.38 -9.90
CA TRP A 14 -1.04 10.57 -9.18
C TRP A 14 -1.09 10.43 -7.65
N GLU A 15 -1.86 9.47 -7.15
CA GLU A 15 -2.23 9.28 -5.75
C GLU A 15 -1.61 8.03 -5.11
N GLY A 16 -0.94 7.18 -5.88
CA GLY A 16 -0.23 6.02 -5.37
C GLY A 16 -0.14 4.88 -6.36
N LEU A 17 0.48 3.80 -5.89
CA LEU A 17 0.54 2.53 -6.59
C LEU A 17 -0.59 1.63 -6.10
N TYR A 18 -1.30 1.00 -7.01
CA TYR A 18 -2.40 0.10 -6.73
C TYR A 18 -2.06 -1.30 -7.21
N CYS A 19 -2.44 -2.30 -6.41
CA CYS A 19 -2.39 -3.70 -6.78
C CYS A 19 -3.80 -4.28 -6.70
N TYR A 20 -4.35 -4.68 -7.84
CA TYR A 20 -5.59 -5.44 -7.87
C TYR A 20 -5.26 -6.93 -7.75
N ASN A 21 -5.53 -7.49 -6.57
CA ASN A 21 -5.40 -8.91 -6.33
C ASN A 21 -6.61 -9.64 -6.93
N ILE A 22 -6.41 -10.34 -8.05
CA ILE A 22 -7.49 -10.99 -8.78
C ILE A 22 -8.11 -12.13 -7.95
N ALA A 23 -7.28 -12.95 -7.29
CA ALA A 23 -7.74 -14.09 -6.52
C ALA A 23 -8.68 -13.69 -5.36
N ARG A 24 -8.37 -12.57 -4.69
CA ARG A 24 -9.15 -12.04 -3.55
C ARG A 24 -10.16 -10.96 -3.96
N LYS A 25 -10.17 -10.56 -5.23
CA LYS A 25 -10.95 -9.41 -5.74
C LYS A 25 -10.79 -8.15 -4.90
N ARG A 26 -9.56 -7.88 -4.43
CA ARG A 26 -9.27 -6.76 -3.52
C ARG A 26 -8.28 -5.80 -4.16
N LEU A 27 -8.55 -4.51 -4.00
CA LEU A 27 -7.63 -3.45 -4.38
C LEU A 27 -6.80 -3.03 -3.16
N LEU A 28 -5.48 -3.12 -3.29
CA LEU A 28 -4.52 -2.57 -2.32
C LEU A 28 -3.96 -1.28 -2.87
N ARG A 29 -3.75 -0.28 -1.99
CA ARG A 29 -3.10 0.99 -2.32
C ARG A 29 -1.84 1.12 -1.48
N PHE A 30 -0.76 1.52 -2.14
CA PHE A 30 0.52 1.87 -1.54
C PHE A 30 0.81 3.35 -1.79
N THR A 31 1.31 4.01 -0.76
CA THR A 31 1.58 5.45 -0.69
C THR A 31 2.93 5.70 -0.04
N THR A 32 3.30 6.96 0.17
CA THR A 32 4.47 7.33 0.96
C THR A 32 4.43 6.81 2.41
N LYS A 33 3.25 6.55 2.97
CA LYS A 33 3.10 5.90 4.28
C LYS A 33 3.57 4.44 4.28
N ASP A 34 3.55 3.81 3.11
CA ASP A 34 3.90 2.40 2.90
C ASP A 34 5.33 2.25 2.35
N GLY A 35 6.08 3.35 2.26
CA GLY A 35 7.49 3.36 1.83
C GLY A 35 7.74 3.80 0.39
N LEU A 36 6.72 4.25 -0.36
CA LEU A 36 6.98 4.90 -1.64
C LEU A 36 7.73 6.23 -1.44
N VAL A 37 8.66 6.56 -2.33
CA VAL A 37 9.35 7.87 -2.31
C VAL A 37 8.38 9.03 -2.62
N ASN A 38 7.40 8.82 -3.52
CA ASN A 38 6.35 9.78 -3.86
C ASN A 38 5.02 9.05 -4.10
N ASN A 39 3.88 9.72 -3.98
CA ASN A 39 2.58 9.14 -4.35
C ASN A 39 2.36 9.14 -5.87
N ASN A 40 2.93 10.10 -6.60
CA ASN A 40 2.79 10.13 -8.05
C ASN A 40 3.62 9.01 -8.70
N THR A 41 2.92 7.96 -9.15
CA THR A 41 3.47 6.76 -9.79
C THR A 41 2.91 6.57 -11.21
N ALA A 42 2.31 7.61 -11.79
CA ALA A 42 1.65 7.56 -13.09
C ALA A 42 2.60 7.37 -14.27
N ASN A 43 3.91 7.57 -14.08
CA ASN A 43 4.89 7.62 -15.17
C ASN A 43 5.16 6.23 -15.77
N HIS A 44 5.93 5.39 -15.06
CA HIS A 44 6.39 4.11 -15.59
C HIS A 44 6.32 3.02 -14.54
N ILE A 45 5.80 1.86 -14.93
CA ILE A 45 5.78 0.66 -14.10
C ILE A 45 6.27 -0.49 -14.96
N PHE A 46 7.23 -1.25 -14.46
CA PHE A 46 7.85 -2.36 -15.16
C PHE A 46 8.05 -3.54 -14.21
N MET A 47 7.75 -4.75 -14.68
CA MET A 47 8.04 -5.99 -13.98
C MET A 47 9.33 -6.58 -14.51
N SER A 48 10.23 -7.03 -13.64
CA SER A 48 11.44 -7.74 -14.07
C SER A 48 11.09 -9.01 -14.83
N ASP A 49 12.00 -9.48 -15.69
CA ASP A 49 11.82 -10.73 -16.44
C ASP A 49 11.61 -11.94 -15.52
N LYS A 50 12.13 -11.88 -14.29
CA LYS A 50 11.95 -12.91 -13.27
C LYS A 50 10.59 -12.86 -12.56
N GLY A 51 9.82 -11.78 -12.75
CA GLY A 51 8.49 -11.61 -12.18
C GLY A 51 8.44 -11.32 -10.68
N ASN A 52 9.57 -10.95 -10.06
CA ASN A 52 9.71 -10.79 -8.62
C ASN A 52 10.02 -9.34 -8.18
N GLU A 53 10.39 -8.47 -9.11
CA GLU A 53 10.75 -7.08 -8.86
C GLU A 53 9.87 -6.17 -9.71
N LEU A 54 9.14 -5.28 -9.04
CA LEU A 54 8.37 -4.25 -9.68
C LEU A 54 9.09 -2.91 -9.56
N PHE A 55 9.52 -2.38 -10.69
CA PHE A 55 10.13 -1.06 -10.81
C PHE A 55 9.02 -0.03 -11.01
N VAL A 56 8.99 1.00 -10.16
CA VAL A 56 7.99 2.07 -10.18
C VAL A 56 8.72 3.39 -10.36
N GLY A 57 8.75 3.88 -11.58
CA GLY A 57 9.35 5.16 -11.95
C GLY A 57 8.51 6.34 -11.51
N GLN A 58 9.17 7.35 -10.96
CA GLN A 58 8.60 8.59 -10.46
C GLN A 58 9.42 9.77 -10.98
N THR A 59 8.93 10.99 -10.79
CA THR A 59 9.72 12.18 -11.17
C THR A 59 11.02 12.19 -10.35
N ASN A 60 12.16 12.13 -11.04
CA ASN A 60 13.52 12.14 -10.47
C ASN A 60 13.84 11.02 -9.45
N SER A 61 13.06 9.93 -9.43
CA SER A 61 13.25 8.82 -8.48
C SER A 61 12.55 7.56 -8.96
N PHE A 62 12.79 6.44 -8.28
CA PHE A 62 12.05 5.20 -8.50
C PHE A 62 12.02 4.36 -7.22
N ASN A 63 11.02 3.49 -7.11
CA ASN A 63 11.00 2.41 -6.11
C ASN A 63 11.26 1.07 -6.80
N VAL A 64 11.87 0.13 -6.07
CA VAL A 64 11.93 -1.29 -6.44
C VAL A 64 11.19 -2.06 -5.37
N ILE A 65 10.11 -2.74 -5.76
CA ILE A 65 9.25 -3.49 -4.85
C ILE A 65 9.50 -4.97 -5.08
N LEU A 66 9.92 -5.67 -4.03
CA LEU A 66 10.11 -7.12 -4.03
C LEU A 66 8.76 -7.79 -3.76
N ILE A 67 8.12 -8.29 -4.81
CA ILE A 67 6.74 -8.82 -4.76
C ILE A 67 6.59 -9.94 -3.73
N ASP A 68 7.57 -10.84 -3.65
CA ASP A 68 7.52 -11.97 -2.71
C ASP A 68 7.74 -11.59 -1.25
N ARG A 69 8.15 -10.34 -0.98
CA ARG A 69 8.31 -9.81 0.39
C ARG A 69 7.13 -8.97 0.85
N LEU A 70 6.13 -8.77 0.00
CA LEU A 70 4.91 -8.08 0.40
C LEU A 70 4.11 -8.99 1.33
N VAL A 71 4.16 -8.66 2.61
CA VAL A 71 3.30 -9.29 3.63
C VAL A 71 2.08 -8.40 3.78
N GLU A 72 0.89 -8.97 3.61
CA GLU A 72 -0.32 -8.29 4.06
C GLU A 72 -0.23 -8.14 5.57
N GLN A 73 -0.12 -6.91 6.04
CA GLN A 73 -0.20 -6.63 7.47
C GLN A 73 -1.59 -7.02 7.96
N VAL A 74 -1.67 -8.18 8.62
CA VAL A 74 -2.82 -8.56 9.44
C VAL A 74 -2.45 -8.21 10.87
N GLU A 75 -2.30 -6.92 11.15
CA GLU A 75 -2.28 -6.48 12.54
C GLU A 75 -3.73 -6.51 13.03
N ASN A 76 -3.98 -7.32 14.05
CA ASN A 76 -5.24 -7.30 14.78
C ASN A 76 -4.96 -6.74 16.19
N PRO A 77 -4.65 -5.44 16.32
CA PRO A 77 -4.36 -4.85 17.60
C PRO A 77 -5.61 -4.94 18.48
N VAL A 78 -5.41 -5.14 19.78
CA VAL A 78 -6.52 -5.03 20.74
C VAL A 78 -6.99 -3.59 20.73
N ILE A 79 -8.21 -3.36 20.28
CA ILE A 79 -8.82 -2.03 20.27
C ILE A 79 -9.29 -1.74 21.68
N ALA A 80 -8.71 -0.71 22.30
CA ALA A 80 -9.17 -0.17 23.58
C ALA A 80 -9.86 1.18 23.34
N ILE A 81 -10.90 1.45 24.12
CA ILE A 81 -11.49 2.80 24.21
C ILE A 81 -10.59 3.61 25.14
N SER A 82 -9.81 4.54 24.57
CA SER A 82 -8.93 5.43 25.33
C SER A 82 -9.67 6.62 25.95
N SER A 83 -10.78 7.05 25.34
CA SER A 83 -11.62 8.12 25.85
C SER A 83 -13.01 8.15 25.21
N PHE A 84 -13.94 8.86 25.85
CA PHE A 84 -15.24 9.24 25.28
C PHE A 84 -15.69 10.61 25.82
N LYS A 85 -16.61 11.28 25.13
CA LYS A 85 -17.09 12.63 25.46
C LYS A 85 -18.60 12.63 25.72
N VAL A 86 -19.03 13.27 26.81
CA VAL A 86 -20.46 13.49 27.15
C VAL A 86 -20.67 14.97 27.43
N GLN A 87 -21.54 15.63 26.66
CA GLN A 87 -21.84 17.07 26.81
C GLN A 87 -20.57 17.94 26.90
N ASP A 88 -19.67 17.77 25.92
CA ASP A 88 -18.36 18.43 25.85
C ASP A 88 -17.37 18.13 26.97
N LYS A 89 -17.73 17.29 27.94
CA LYS A 89 -16.82 16.80 28.97
C LYS A 89 -16.14 15.50 28.53
N ASP A 90 -14.81 15.51 28.53
CA ASP A 90 -13.99 14.35 28.22
C ASP A 90 -13.86 13.39 29.42
N TYR A 91 -13.91 12.09 29.13
CA TYR A 91 -13.66 10.99 30.05
C TYR A 91 -12.56 10.12 29.45
N VAL A 92 -11.41 10.04 30.12
CA VAL A 92 -10.20 9.34 29.66
C VAL A 92 -10.00 8.10 30.52
N SER A 93 -9.63 6.98 29.90
CA SER A 93 -9.31 5.73 30.61
C SER A 93 -7.87 5.73 31.15
N ASP A 94 -7.63 5.11 32.29
CA ASP A 94 -6.32 5.03 32.96
C ASP A 94 -5.36 3.93 32.44
N PHE A 95 -5.53 3.46 31.20
CA PHE A 95 -4.66 2.43 30.61
C PHE A 95 -3.26 2.96 30.27
#